data_AF-A0A8S3I7W7-F1
#
_entry.id   AF-A0A8S3I7W7-F1
#
_cell.length_a   1.000
_cell.length_b   1.000
_cell.length_c   1.000
_cell.angle_alpha   90.00
_cell.angle_beta   90.00
_cell.angle_gamma   90.00
#
_symmetry.space_group_name_H-M   'P 1'
#
loop_
_entity.id
_entity.type
_entity.pdbx_description
1 polymer ?
#
loop_
_entity_poly.entity_id
_entity_poly.type
_entity_poly.pdbx_seq_one_letter_code
_entity_poly.pdbx_strand_id
1 'polypeptide(L)'
;VFYAGQAFRLGRYPVHFHMNGNMNLSYIKSSSIHQTFNRAVNIHATHYLTVENIVIYNVMGGAIFLEDGVEIGNVLRGNLAVFVRTSSSLLNEDVTPAAFWVTNPNNTVEHNAVAGGTHFGYWYRMLETPDGPSFAMYPSFCPHRQPFGRFFNNSVHSVGRFGVWIFPEYAPTIGGSCSADSPYQAVFDRLTSWRNNRGIEWVMSSTIQIRNTVVFDNHDTGIRCVTAINHQSLNRPNLRNTFYFENNGSSVINSIIIGDT
;
A
#
# COMPACT_ATOMS: atom_id res chain seq x y z
N VAL A 1 -16.35 -2.38 -17.23
CA VAL A 1 -16.62 -3.70 -16.61
C VAL A 1 -17.66 -3.51 -15.51
N PHE A 2 -18.79 -4.18 -15.62
CA PHE A 2 -19.95 -3.99 -14.74
C PHE A 2 -20.52 -5.35 -14.32
N TYR A 3 -20.93 -5.51 -13.06
CA TYR A 3 -21.52 -6.74 -12.54
C TYR A 3 -20.66 -7.99 -12.84
N ALA A 4 -19.36 -7.84 -12.59
CA ALA A 4 -18.37 -8.88 -12.83
C ALA A 4 -17.77 -9.39 -11.51
N GLY A 5 -16.97 -10.45 -11.63
CA GLY A 5 -16.44 -11.20 -10.50
C GLY A 5 -17.46 -12.20 -9.95
N GLN A 6 -16.98 -13.31 -9.38
CA GLN A 6 -17.83 -14.30 -8.73
C GLN A 6 -17.55 -14.29 -7.22
N ALA A 7 -18.55 -13.94 -6.42
CA ALA A 7 -18.48 -14.09 -4.98
C ALA A 7 -18.29 -15.59 -4.62
N PHE A 8 -17.61 -15.88 -3.50
CA PHE A 8 -17.36 -17.22 -2.99
C PHE A 8 -16.47 -18.09 -3.91
N ARG A 9 -15.78 -17.48 -4.87
CA ARG A 9 -14.84 -18.15 -5.76
C ARG A 9 -13.54 -17.37 -5.88
N LEU A 10 -12.51 -17.85 -5.19
CA LEU A 10 -11.16 -17.30 -5.28
C LEU A 10 -10.66 -17.33 -6.74
N GLY A 11 -9.90 -16.30 -7.15
CA GLY A 11 -9.34 -16.18 -8.50
C GLY A 11 -10.33 -15.75 -9.59
N ARG A 12 -11.63 -15.60 -9.27
CA ARG A 12 -12.67 -15.16 -10.23
C ARG A 12 -12.95 -13.66 -10.08
N TYR A 13 -11.91 -12.89 -10.34
CA TYR A 13 -11.95 -11.41 -10.34
C TYR A 13 -12.39 -10.87 -11.71
N PRO A 14 -12.95 -9.65 -11.79
CA PRO A 14 -13.21 -8.94 -13.04
C PRO A 14 -11.96 -8.80 -13.92
N VAL A 15 -10.82 -8.50 -13.30
CA VAL A 15 -9.51 -8.42 -13.97
C VAL A 15 -8.48 -9.13 -13.09
N HIS A 16 -7.80 -10.13 -13.65
CA HIS A 16 -6.80 -10.92 -12.93
C HIS A 16 -5.59 -11.16 -13.82
N PHE A 17 -4.46 -10.53 -13.47
CA PHE A 17 -3.15 -10.88 -14.01
C PHE A 17 -2.54 -11.92 -13.08
N HIS A 18 -2.47 -13.17 -13.52
CA HIS A 18 -2.21 -14.33 -12.69
C HIS A 18 -0.94 -15.03 -13.15
N MET A 19 0.13 -14.85 -12.38
CA MET A 19 1.44 -15.47 -12.59
C MET A 19 2.02 -15.22 -13.99
N ASN A 20 1.80 -14.02 -14.54
CA ASN A 20 2.25 -13.68 -15.88
C ASN A 20 3.75 -13.36 -15.96
N GLY A 21 4.42 -13.12 -14.83
CA GLY A 21 5.80 -12.65 -14.82
C GLY A 21 5.91 -11.24 -15.38
N ASN A 22 6.81 -11.01 -16.34
CA ASN A 22 7.04 -9.69 -16.92
C ASN A 22 5.90 -9.27 -17.85
N MET A 23 5.24 -8.16 -17.52
CA MET A 23 4.10 -7.60 -18.25
C MET A 23 4.32 -6.13 -18.64
N ASN A 24 5.56 -5.73 -18.94
CA ASN A 24 5.93 -4.34 -19.27
C ASN A 24 5.19 -3.71 -20.46
N LEU A 25 4.61 -4.51 -21.35
CA LEU A 25 3.79 -4.06 -22.48
C LEU A 25 2.28 -4.17 -22.22
N SER A 26 1.88 -4.76 -21.10
CA SER A 26 0.49 -5.00 -20.77
C SER A 26 -0.06 -3.95 -19.82
N TYR A 27 -1.37 -3.74 -19.90
CA TYR A 27 -2.02 -2.71 -19.13
C TYR A 27 -3.52 -2.94 -18.97
N ILE A 28 -4.08 -2.20 -18.01
CA ILE A 28 -5.47 -1.78 -18.03
C ILE A 28 -5.50 -0.27 -17.91
N LYS A 29 -6.14 0.40 -18.88
CA LYS A 29 -6.17 1.86 -18.96
C LYS A 29 -7.54 2.42 -19.26
N SER A 30 -7.80 3.65 -18.80
CA SER A 30 -8.94 4.48 -19.20
C SER A 30 -10.28 3.74 -19.15
N SER A 31 -10.47 2.95 -18.09
CA SER A 31 -11.57 1.99 -17.96
C SER A 31 -12.34 2.22 -16.67
N SER A 32 -13.61 1.83 -16.65
CA SER A 32 -14.44 1.82 -15.44
C SER A 32 -14.73 0.39 -15.00
N ILE A 33 -14.56 0.08 -13.72
CA ILE A 33 -14.87 -1.20 -13.09
C ILE A 33 -15.80 -0.92 -11.90
N HIS A 34 -17.06 -1.35 -11.96
CA HIS A 34 -17.99 -0.98 -10.91
C HIS A 34 -19.02 -2.05 -10.57
N GLN A 35 -19.47 -2.00 -9.31
CA GLN A 35 -20.50 -2.89 -8.76
C GLN A 35 -20.13 -4.38 -8.93
N THR A 36 -18.90 -4.72 -8.58
CA THR A 36 -18.39 -6.08 -8.71
C THR A 36 -18.74 -6.92 -7.48
N PHE A 37 -18.87 -8.23 -7.69
CA PHE A 37 -19.15 -9.21 -6.62
C PHE A 37 -17.87 -9.80 -6.00
N ASN A 38 -16.72 -9.24 -6.39
CA ASN A 38 -15.37 -9.64 -6.01
C ASN A 38 -14.46 -8.39 -6.16
N ARG A 39 -13.16 -8.50 -5.85
CA ARG A 39 -12.15 -7.44 -6.03
C ARG A 39 -12.19 -6.82 -7.43
N ALA A 40 -11.56 -5.67 -7.68
CA ALA A 40 -11.61 -5.07 -9.03
C ALA A 40 -10.46 -5.56 -9.94
N VAL A 41 -9.21 -5.35 -9.51
CA VAL A 41 -7.99 -5.71 -10.26
C VAL A 41 -7.05 -6.48 -9.33
N ASN A 42 -6.76 -7.73 -9.69
CA ASN A 42 -5.76 -8.55 -9.01
C ASN A 42 -4.50 -8.67 -9.85
N ILE A 43 -3.36 -8.46 -9.20
CA ILE A 43 -2.00 -8.59 -9.73
C ILE A 43 -1.31 -9.62 -8.86
N HIS A 44 -1.10 -10.82 -9.39
CA HIS A 44 -0.51 -11.94 -8.68
C HIS A 44 0.72 -12.42 -9.47
N ALA A 45 1.90 -12.42 -8.84
CA ALA A 45 3.18 -12.82 -9.43
C ALA A 45 3.40 -12.23 -10.84
N THR A 46 3.04 -10.94 -10.95
CA THR A 46 3.09 -10.17 -12.18
C THR A 46 3.83 -8.85 -11.91
N HIS A 47 4.73 -8.49 -12.83
CA HIS A 47 5.66 -7.39 -12.68
C HIS A 47 5.57 -6.43 -13.87
N TYR A 48 5.90 -5.17 -13.64
CA TYR A 48 5.94 -4.12 -14.68
C TYR A 48 4.59 -3.86 -15.39
N LEU A 49 3.47 -4.32 -14.83
CA LEU A 49 2.14 -4.05 -15.36
C LEU A 49 1.77 -2.57 -15.16
N THR A 50 1.07 -1.98 -16.13
CA THR A 50 0.48 -0.64 -15.96
C THR A 50 -1.02 -0.69 -15.68
N VAL A 51 -1.44 -0.17 -14.53
CA VAL A 51 -2.84 0.10 -14.17
C VAL A 51 -3.01 1.62 -14.09
N GLU A 52 -3.63 2.22 -15.10
CA GLU A 52 -3.59 3.67 -15.28
C GLU A 52 -4.94 4.30 -15.64
N ASN A 53 -5.31 5.38 -14.97
CA ASN A 53 -6.50 6.16 -15.25
C ASN A 53 -7.79 5.32 -15.25
N ILE A 54 -7.91 4.35 -14.32
CA ILE A 54 -9.15 3.59 -14.14
C ILE A 54 -10.00 4.14 -13.00
N VAL A 55 -11.32 4.04 -13.17
CA VAL A 55 -12.31 4.35 -12.12
C VAL A 55 -12.85 3.04 -11.56
N ILE A 56 -12.74 2.86 -10.26
CA ILE A 56 -13.28 1.72 -9.53
C ILE A 56 -14.35 2.22 -8.57
N TYR A 57 -15.58 1.70 -8.68
CA TYR A 57 -16.70 2.18 -7.86
C TYR A 57 -17.56 1.04 -7.28
N ASN A 58 -17.86 1.12 -5.99
CA ASN A 58 -18.78 0.21 -5.29
C ASN A 58 -18.40 -1.27 -5.51
N VAL A 59 -17.19 -1.64 -5.11
CA VAL A 59 -16.66 -3.01 -5.28
C VAL A 59 -16.61 -3.75 -3.95
N MET A 60 -16.80 -5.07 -3.99
CA MET A 60 -16.65 -5.96 -2.83
C MET A 60 -15.20 -6.42 -2.70
N GLY A 61 -14.64 -6.43 -1.49
CA GLY A 61 -13.22 -6.77 -1.27
C GLY A 61 -12.30 -5.62 -1.67
N GLY A 62 -11.01 -5.91 -1.91
CA GLY A 62 -10.03 -4.91 -2.34
C GLY A 62 -10.25 -4.34 -3.75
N ALA A 63 -9.79 -3.11 -4.02
CA ALA A 63 -9.91 -2.51 -5.35
C ALA A 63 -8.74 -2.93 -6.26
N ILE A 64 -7.53 -2.45 -6.01
CA ILE A 64 -6.30 -2.90 -6.67
C ILE A 64 -5.50 -3.73 -5.66
N PHE A 65 -5.25 -4.99 -5.98
CA PHE A 65 -4.73 -5.99 -5.05
C PHE A 65 -3.46 -6.67 -5.58
N LEU A 66 -2.32 -6.44 -4.92
CA LEU A 66 -1.09 -7.21 -5.12
C LEU A 66 -1.13 -8.42 -4.17
N GLU A 67 -0.96 -9.63 -4.70
CA GLU A 67 -1.37 -10.84 -3.96
C GLU A 67 -0.33 -11.32 -2.96
N ASP A 68 0.88 -11.65 -3.41
CA ASP A 68 1.79 -12.48 -2.60
C ASP A 68 3.07 -11.76 -2.15
N GLY A 69 3.33 -10.54 -2.61
CA GLY A 69 4.47 -9.74 -2.18
C GLY A 69 5.71 -9.86 -3.06
N VAL A 70 5.62 -10.56 -4.19
CA VAL A 70 6.69 -10.64 -5.20
C VAL A 70 6.46 -9.69 -6.39
N GLU A 71 5.29 -9.07 -6.47
CA GLU A 71 4.90 -8.16 -7.55
C GLU A 71 5.69 -6.85 -7.47
N ILE A 72 6.52 -6.56 -8.48
CA ILE A 72 7.44 -5.41 -8.49
C ILE A 72 7.35 -4.63 -9.79
N GLY A 73 7.75 -3.36 -9.74
CA GLY A 73 7.86 -2.49 -10.90
C GLY A 73 6.52 -2.12 -11.54
N ASN A 74 5.38 -2.52 -10.94
CA ASN A 74 4.07 -2.17 -11.46
C ASN A 74 3.82 -0.67 -11.30
N VAL A 75 3.07 -0.10 -12.24
CA VAL A 75 2.70 1.32 -12.26
C VAL A 75 1.20 1.44 -12.01
N LEU A 76 0.84 1.95 -10.85
CA LEU A 76 -0.52 2.28 -10.42
C LEU A 76 -0.66 3.80 -10.43
N ARG A 77 -1.13 4.36 -11.55
CA ARG A 77 -1.16 5.82 -11.77
C ARG A 77 -2.55 6.37 -12.07
N GLY A 78 -2.91 7.49 -11.46
CA GLY A 78 -4.08 8.26 -11.90
C GLY A 78 -5.42 7.54 -11.67
N ASN A 79 -5.46 6.51 -10.83
CA ASN A 79 -6.65 5.71 -10.61
C ASN A 79 -7.51 6.31 -9.50
N LEU A 80 -8.82 6.19 -9.66
CA LEU A 80 -9.82 6.63 -8.67
C LEU A 80 -10.54 5.41 -8.12
N ALA A 81 -10.45 5.17 -6.81
CA ALA A 81 -11.22 4.14 -6.12
C ALA A 81 -12.25 4.77 -5.19
N VAL A 82 -13.53 4.41 -5.36
CA VAL A 82 -14.66 4.98 -4.64
C VAL A 82 -15.50 3.87 -4.03
N PHE A 83 -15.76 3.98 -2.73
CA PHE A 83 -16.68 3.11 -2.00
C PHE A 83 -16.30 1.62 -2.05
N VAL A 84 -15.10 1.30 -1.56
CA VAL A 84 -14.61 -0.08 -1.41
C VAL A 84 -15.23 -0.74 -0.16
N ARG A 85 -15.89 -1.88 -0.34
CA ARG A 85 -16.75 -2.51 0.67
C ARG A 85 -16.19 -3.82 1.18
N THR A 86 -16.39 -4.06 2.48
CA THR A 86 -16.10 -5.36 3.09
C THR A 86 -16.81 -6.51 2.36
N SER A 87 -16.14 -7.65 2.31
CA SER A 87 -16.64 -8.88 1.72
C SER A 87 -16.16 -10.08 2.53
N SER A 88 -17.10 -10.91 2.98
CA SER A 88 -16.81 -12.20 3.62
C SER A 88 -16.77 -13.36 2.61
N SER A 89 -16.68 -13.04 1.31
CA SER A 89 -16.83 -14.03 0.23
C SER A 89 -15.50 -14.58 -0.29
N LEU A 90 -14.36 -14.20 0.29
CA LEU A 90 -13.01 -14.48 -0.24
C LEU A 90 -12.02 -14.76 0.89
N LEU A 91 -10.91 -14.02 0.97
CA LEU A 91 -9.89 -14.16 2.01
C LEU A 91 -10.18 -13.22 3.19
N ASN A 92 -9.47 -13.43 4.31
CA ASN A 92 -9.63 -12.58 5.51
C ASN A 92 -9.34 -11.11 5.22
N GLU A 93 -8.44 -10.85 4.27
CA GLU A 93 -8.06 -9.53 3.77
C GLU A 93 -9.25 -8.76 3.18
N ASP A 94 -10.24 -9.47 2.62
CA ASP A 94 -11.42 -8.86 2.01
C ASP A 94 -12.48 -8.46 3.05
N VAL A 95 -12.38 -8.97 4.29
CA VAL A 95 -13.21 -8.51 5.41
C VAL A 95 -12.76 -7.12 5.86
N THR A 96 -11.46 -6.81 5.73
CA THR A 96 -10.87 -5.50 6.02
C THR A 96 -10.14 -4.94 4.80
N PRO A 97 -10.88 -4.57 3.72
CA PRO A 97 -10.27 -4.32 2.42
C PRO A 97 -9.55 -2.97 2.34
N ALA A 98 -8.59 -2.89 1.42
CA ALA A 98 -7.96 -1.63 1.02
C ALA A 98 -8.36 -1.26 -0.41
N ALA A 99 -8.42 0.03 -0.72
CA ALA A 99 -8.49 0.47 -2.11
C ALA A 99 -7.20 0.09 -2.86
N PHE A 100 -6.05 0.26 -2.22
CA PHE A 100 -4.75 -0.19 -2.72
C PHE A 100 -4.13 -1.11 -1.70
N TRP A 101 -4.11 -2.41 -2.02
CA TRP A 101 -3.46 -3.43 -1.22
C TRP A 101 -2.08 -3.72 -1.82
N VAL A 102 -1.03 -3.25 -1.15
CA VAL A 102 0.35 -3.23 -1.64
C VAL A 102 1.19 -4.14 -0.76
N THR A 103 1.43 -5.37 -1.22
CA THR A 103 2.23 -6.38 -0.49
C THR A 103 3.74 -6.26 -0.75
N ASN A 104 4.13 -5.46 -1.75
CA ASN A 104 5.52 -5.16 -2.07
C ASN A 104 5.68 -3.65 -2.33
N PRO A 105 6.63 -2.97 -1.67
CA PRO A 105 6.77 -1.52 -1.76
C PRO A 105 7.45 -1.07 -3.04
N ASN A 106 8.11 -1.96 -3.78
CA ASN A 106 8.84 -1.67 -5.01
C ASN A 106 7.88 -1.57 -6.20
N ASN A 107 6.92 -0.65 -6.12
CA ASN A 107 5.96 -0.32 -7.15
C ASN A 107 5.76 1.20 -7.22
N THR A 108 5.29 1.71 -8.36
CA THR A 108 4.95 3.12 -8.52
C THR A 108 3.48 3.33 -8.23
N VAL A 109 3.17 4.07 -7.17
CA VAL A 109 1.80 4.43 -6.75
C VAL A 109 1.70 5.95 -6.73
N GLU A 110 1.14 6.55 -7.78
CA GLU A 110 1.12 8.02 -7.87
C GLU A 110 -0.13 8.61 -8.52
N HIS A 111 -0.47 9.84 -8.16
CA HIS A 111 -1.62 10.57 -8.71
C HIS A 111 -2.97 9.86 -8.51
N ASN A 112 -3.06 8.92 -7.57
CA ASN A 112 -4.29 8.18 -7.31
C ASN A 112 -5.17 8.94 -6.30
N ALA A 113 -6.47 8.66 -6.34
CA ALA A 113 -7.44 9.18 -5.39
C ALA A 113 -8.28 8.05 -4.81
N VAL A 114 -8.51 8.09 -3.49
CA VAL A 114 -9.43 7.22 -2.78
C VAL A 114 -10.50 8.06 -2.10
N ALA A 115 -11.76 7.76 -2.37
CA ALA A 115 -12.90 8.47 -1.82
C ALA A 115 -13.93 7.49 -1.26
N GLY A 116 -13.98 7.35 0.07
CA GLY A 116 -14.94 6.46 0.70
C GLY A 116 -14.51 4.99 0.68
N GLY A 117 -14.69 4.30 1.79
CA GLY A 117 -14.43 2.88 1.90
C GLY A 117 -14.59 2.41 3.34
N THR A 118 -14.85 1.12 3.52
CA THR A 118 -15.11 0.59 4.86
C THR A 118 -13.88 0.60 5.77
N HIS A 119 -12.67 0.46 5.21
CA HIS A 119 -11.44 0.24 5.98
C HIS A 119 -10.27 1.12 5.53
N PHE A 120 -9.44 0.66 4.60
CA PHE A 120 -8.16 1.30 4.30
C PHE A 120 -8.17 1.97 2.93
N GLY A 121 -7.46 3.10 2.81
CA GLY A 121 -7.14 3.67 1.51
C GLY A 121 -5.99 2.91 0.86
N TYR A 122 -4.79 3.13 1.39
CA TYR A 122 -3.57 2.44 0.99
C TYR A 122 -3.08 1.59 2.15
N TRP A 123 -2.96 0.28 1.95
CA TRP A 123 -2.32 -0.60 2.91
C TRP A 123 -1.05 -1.19 2.29
N TYR A 124 0.09 -0.76 2.83
CA TYR A 124 1.39 -1.36 2.61
C TYR A 124 1.59 -2.51 3.60
N ARG A 125 1.30 -3.73 3.16
CA ARG A 125 1.35 -4.97 3.96
C ARG A 125 2.49 -5.87 3.52
N MET A 126 3.71 -5.44 3.82
CA MET A 126 4.89 -6.24 3.54
C MET A 126 5.08 -7.30 4.61
N LEU A 127 5.18 -8.56 4.19
CA LEU A 127 5.49 -9.68 5.06
C LEU A 127 7.00 -9.98 5.08
N GLU A 128 7.40 -10.84 6.02
CA GLU A 128 8.78 -11.33 6.13
C GLU A 128 9.18 -12.11 4.89
N THR A 129 8.31 -13.01 4.44
CA THR A 129 8.42 -13.81 3.21
C THR A 129 7.15 -13.62 2.36
N PRO A 130 7.15 -14.02 1.07
CA PRO A 130 5.92 -14.04 0.29
C PRO A 130 4.86 -14.93 0.94
N ASP A 131 3.60 -14.65 0.65
CA ASP A 131 2.48 -15.52 0.99
C ASP A 131 2.12 -16.41 -0.21
N GLY A 132 1.09 -17.24 -0.04
CA GLY A 132 0.44 -17.93 -1.16
C GLY A 132 1.36 -18.82 -2.00
N PRO A 133 1.00 -19.06 -3.26
CA PRO A 133 1.81 -19.84 -4.19
C PRO A 133 3.23 -19.29 -4.39
N SER A 134 3.43 -17.98 -4.27
CA SER A 134 4.73 -17.36 -4.50
C SER A 134 5.77 -17.72 -3.45
N PHE A 135 5.38 -18.10 -2.22
CA PHE A 135 6.32 -18.57 -1.19
C PHE A 135 7.13 -19.78 -1.67
N ALA A 136 6.47 -20.75 -2.31
CA ALA A 136 7.13 -21.95 -2.81
C ALA A 136 8.12 -21.65 -3.96
N MET A 137 7.86 -20.60 -4.73
CA MET A 137 8.71 -20.19 -5.87
C MET A 137 9.86 -19.27 -5.45
N TYR A 138 9.64 -18.44 -4.43
CA TYR A 138 10.57 -17.39 -4.00
C TYR A 138 10.72 -17.36 -2.47
N PRO A 139 11.13 -18.47 -1.82
CA PRO A 139 11.12 -18.59 -0.35
C PRO A 139 12.11 -17.63 0.34
N SER A 140 13.14 -17.18 -0.38
CA SER A 140 14.16 -16.26 0.14
C SER A 140 13.91 -14.80 -0.25
N PHE A 141 12.76 -14.48 -0.82
CA PHE A 141 12.38 -13.11 -1.13
C PHE A 141 11.87 -12.43 0.16
N CYS A 142 12.25 -11.18 0.40
CA CYS A 142 11.84 -10.47 1.62
C CYS A 142 11.11 -9.17 1.28
N PRO A 143 9.76 -9.21 1.17
CA PRO A 143 8.95 -8.04 0.82
C PRO A 143 9.20 -6.84 1.74
N HIS A 144 9.32 -7.05 3.05
CA HIS A 144 9.55 -6.01 4.05
C HIS A 144 10.95 -5.35 3.98
N ARG A 145 11.90 -5.96 3.27
CA ARG A 145 13.23 -5.38 3.03
C ARG A 145 13.34 -4.68 1.68
N GLN A 146 12.38 -4.87 0.78
CA GLN A 146 12.49 -4.36 -0.59
C GLN A 146 12.65 -2.84 -0.62
N PRO A 147 13.49 -2.30 -1.53
CA PRO A 147 13.58 -0.87 -1.77
C PRO A 147 12.20 -0.29 -2.05
N PHE A 148 11.94 0.90 -1.51
CA PHE A 148 10.69 1.60 -1.77
C PHE A 148 10.67 2.07 -3.21
N GLY A 149 9.56 1.83 -3.91
CA GLY A 149 9.32 2.41 -5.22
C GLY A 149 8.94 3.88 -5.08
N ARG A 150 7.76 4.26 -5.57
CA ARG A 150 7.31 5.65 -5.56
C ARG A 150 5.93 5.75 -4.92
N PHE A 151 5.77 6.69 -4.00
CA PHE A 151 4.47 7.16 -3.54
C PHE A 151 4.42 8.67 -3.67
N PHE A 152 3.64 9.17 -4.63
CA PHE A 152 3.66 10.60 -4.97
C PHE A 152 2.27 11.12 -5.34
N ASN A 153 1.86 12.24 -4.74
CA ASN A 153 0.64 12.96 -5.11
C ASN A 153 -0.64 12.10 -5.03
N ASN A 154 -0.75 11.27 -4.01
CA ASN A 154 -1.97 10.51 -3.79
C ASN A 154 -2.90 11.27 -2.84
N SER A 155 -4.20 11.02 -2.96
CA SER A 155 -5.21 11.56 -2.04
C SER A 155 -6.08 10.45 -1.47
N VAL A 156 -6.49 10.59 -0.21
CA VAL A 156 -7.38 9.63 0.44
C VAL A 156 -8.29 10.32 1.43
N HIS A 157 -9.59 10.03 1.33
CA HIS A 157 -10.53 10.50 2.31
C HIS A 157 -11.74 9.60 2.53
N SER A 158 -12.41 9.84 3.65
CA SER A 158 -13.66 9.19 4.02
C SER A 158 -13.56 7.66 4.12
N VAL A 159 -12.37 7.12 4.43
CA VAL A 159 -12.23 5.69 4.72
C VAL A 159 -12.44 5.42 6.22
N GLY A 160 -13.12 4.32 6.53
CA GLY A 160 -13.54 3.98 7.89
C GLY A 160 -12.40 3.65 8.86
N ARG A 161 -11.17 3.46 8.36
CA ARG A 161 -9.97 3.29 9.20
C ARG A 161 -8.84 4.22 8.76
N PHE A 162 -7.81 3.72 8.09
CA PHE A 162 -6.57 4.46 7.86
C PHE A 162 -6.47 4.92 6.42
N GLY A 163 -6.16 6.19 6.21
CA GLY A 163 -5.88 6.72 4.88
C GLY A 163 -4.69 5.99 4.26
N VAL A 164 -3.56 5.96 4.96
CA VAL A 164 -2.40 5.10 4.66
C VAL A 164 -2.02 4.29 5.90
N TRP A 165 -1.80 2.99 5.74
CA TRP A 165 -1.33 2.11 6.80
C TRP A 165 -0.13 1.29 6.34
N ILE A 166 0.95 1.35 7.10
CA ILE A 166 2.17 0.54 6.91
C ILE A 166 2.28 -0.41 8.10
N PHE A 167 1.93 -1.68 7.86
CA PHE A 167 1.84 -2.72 8.89
C PHE A 167 1.86 -4.09 8.18
N PRO A 168 2.59 -5.11 8.68
CA PRO A 168 3.15 -5.23 10.03
C PRO A 168 4.47 -4.52 10.28
N GLU A 169 5.51 -4.87 9.52
CA GLU A 169 6.86 -4.32 9.62
C GLU A 169 7.32 -3.81 8.26
N TYR A 170 8.07 -2.70 8.25
CA TYR A 170 8.76 -2.26 7.05
C TYR A 170 10.13 -1.68 7.35
N ALA A 171 11.18 -2.38 6.90
CA ALA A 171 12.56 -1.99 7.11
C ALA A 171 13.35 -2.07 5.79
N PRO A 172 13.15 -1.13 4.85
CA PRO A 172 13.72 -1.22 3.51
C PRO A 172 15.23 -1.07 3.48
N THR A 173 15.89 -1.83 2.60
CA THR A 173 17.35 -1.82 2.42
C THR A 173 17.72 -1.59 0.97
N ILE A 174 18.95 -1.13 0.69
CA ILE A 174 19.39 -0.77 -0.67
C ILE A 174 19.28 -1.97 -1.64
N GLY A 175 19.53 -3.19 -1.16
CA GLY A 175 19.50 -4.41 -1.98
C GLY A 175 18.25 -5.28 -1.82
N GLY A 176 17.39 -5.01 -0.85
CA GLY A 176 16.19 -5.81 -0.61
C GLY A 176 16.41 -7.23 -0.09
N SER A 177 17.66 -7.63 0.19
CA SER A 177 17.92 -8.97 0.72
C SER A 177 17.50 -9.07 2.20
N CYS A 178 17.14 -10.28 2.61
CA CYS A 178 16.69 -10.57 3.98
C CYS A 178 17.75 -10.27 5.05
N SER A 179 19.03 -10.33 4.69
CA SER A 179 20.18 -10.12 5.58
C SER A 179 20.86 -8.76 5.42
N ALA A 180 20.33 -7.87 4.57
CA ALA A 180 20.90 -6.54 4.39
C ALA A 180 20.58 -5.62 5.57
N ASP A 181 21.57 -4.82 5.96
CA ASP A 181 21.46 -3.83 7.04
C ASP A 181 21.58 -2.39 6.52
N SER A 182 21.99 -2.19 5.27
CA SER A 182 22.12 -0.85 4.69
C SER A 182 20.74 -0.24 4.43
N PRO A 183 20.34 0.79 5.19
CA PRO A 183 19.00 1.35 5.11
C PRO A 183 18.73 1.97 3.73
N TYR A 184 17.51 1.80 3.24
CA TYR A 184 16.98 2.54 2.10
C TYR A 184 15.88 3.48 2.58
N GLN A 185 15.79 4.66 2.00
CA GLN A 185 14.84 5.68 2.43
C GLN A 185 13.49 5.49 1.73
N ALA A 186 12.44 5.19 2.48
CA ALA A 186 11.07 5.13 1.95
C ALA A 186 10.39 6.49 2.07
N VAL A 187 10.12 7.15 0.95
CA VAL A 187 9.56 8.50 0.94
C VAL A 187 8.11 8.49 0.46
N PHE A 188 7.19 8.76 1.38
CA PHE A 188 5.80 9.05 1.08
C PHE A 188 5.67 10.56 0.86
N ASP A 189 5.56 10.97 -0.40
CA ASP A 189 5.61 12.36 -0.79
C ASP A 189 4.25 12.87 -1.31
N ARG A 190 3.90 14.08 -0.89
CA ARG A 190 2.73 14.82 -1.39
C ARG A 190 1.41 14.07 -1.21
N LEU A 191 1.19 13.47 -0.05
CA LEU A 191 -0.12 12.90 0.32
C LEU A 191 -1.09 14.02 0.73
N THR A 192 -2.35 13.93 0.32
CA THR A 192 -3.45 14.68 0.96
C THR A 192 -4.41 13.69 1.63
N SER A 193 -4.54 13.73 2.95
CA SER A 193 -5.32 12.76 3.74
C SER A 193 -6.29 13.43 4.71
N TRP A 194 -7.60 13.19 4.56
CA TRP A 194 -8.62 13.82 5.41
C TRP A 194 -9.85 12.94 5.62
N ARG A 195 -10.65 13.21 6.65
CA ARG A 195 -11.90 12.50 6.96
C ARG A 195 -11.77 10.99 7.05
N ASN A 196 -10.59 10.50 7.40
CA ASN A 196 -10.39 9.09 7.72
C ASN A 196 -10.48 8.93 9.23
N ASN A 197 -10.53 7.69 9.75
CA ASN A 197 -10.32 7.52 11.18
C ASN A 197 -8.90 7.95 11.57
N ARG A 198 -7.89 7.51 10.82
CA ARG A 198 -6.51 8.02 10.93
C ARG A 198 -5.95 8.39 9.56
N GLY A 199 -5.15 9.45 9.49
CA GLY A 199 -4.62 9.97 8.23
C GLY A 199 -3.54 9.08 7.61
N ILE A 200 -2.40 8.94 8.28
CA ILE A 200 -1.30 8.04 7.92
C ILE A 200 -0.67 7.44 9.19
N GLU A 201 -0.53 6.12 9.22
CA GLU A 201 0.07 5.40 10.32
C GLU A 201 1.08 4.36 9.85
N TRP A 202 2.21 4.24 10.57
CA TRP A 202 3.15 3.15 10.39
C TRP A 202 3.54 2.50 11.72
N VAL A 203 3.79 1.20 11.63
CA VAL A 203 4.09 0.32 12.76
C VAL A 203 5.36 -0.44 12.45
N MET A 204 6.19 -0.66 13.47
CA MET A 204 7.45 -1.40 13.39
C MET A 204 8.21 -1.08 12.09
N SER A 205 8.48 0.19 11.84
CA SER A 205 9.14 0.60 10.60
C SER A 205 10.41 1.41 10.88
N SER A 206 11.37 1.32 9.96
CA SER A 206 12.57 2.18 9.90
C SER A 206 12.52 3.06 8.66
N THR A 207 13.34 4.11 8.62
CA THR A 207 13.63 4.92 7.41
C THR A 207 12.44 5.52 6.65
N ILE A 208 11.24 5.57 7.25
CA ILE A 208 10.05 6.17 6.65
C ILE A 208 10.13 7.69 6.70
N GLN A 209 9.93 8.35 5.57
CA GLN A 209 9.84 9.80 5.49
C GLN A 209 8.50 10.24 4.92
N ILE A 210 7.88 11.20 5.61
CA ILE A 210 6.63 11.83 5.19
C ILE A 210 6.96 13.26 4.75
N ARG A 211 6.85 13.53 3.45
CA ARG A 211 7.24 14.81 2.84
C ARG A 211 6.06 15.47 2.14
N ASN A 212 6.00 16.80 2.20
CA ASN A 212 5.04 17.65 1.51
C ASN A 212 3.58 17.22 1.67
N THR A 213 3.26 16.58 2.80
CA THR A 213 1.96 15.95 3.03
C THR A 213 1.05 16.89 3.80
N VAL A 214 -0.23 16.87 3.46
CA VAL A 214 -1.29 17.66 4.10
C VAL A 214 -2.26 16.67 4.75
N VAL A 215 -2.40 16.76 6.07
CA VAL A 215 -3.31 15.90 6.84
C VAL A 215 -4.18 16.75 7.75
N PHE A 216 -5.50 16.59 7.63
CA PHE A 216 -6.49 17.42 8.34
C PHE A 216 -7.83 16.68 8.53
N ASP A 217 -8.66 17.09 9.49
CA ASP A 217 -10.04 16.60 9.67
C ASP A 217 -10.11 15.05 9.74
N ASN A 218 -9.18 14.39 10.45
CA ASN A 218 -9.24 12.94 10.68
C ASN A 218 -9.73 12.68 12.11
N HIS A 219 -10.58 11.67 12.29
CA HIS A 219 -11.35 11.50 13.53
C HIS A 219 -10.50 11.18 14.78
N ASP A 220 -9.49 10.32 14.67
CA ASP A 220 -8.62 9.91 15.79
C ASP A 220 -7.25 10.58 15.72
N THR A 221 -6.52 10.41 14.62
CA THR A 221 -5.15 10.95 14.50
C THR A 221 -4.78 11.29 13.06
N GLY A 222 -4.08 12.42 12.85
CA GLY A 222 -3.52 12.77 11.55
C GLY A 222 -2.35 11.89 11.13
N ILE A 223 -1.20 12.03 11.80
CA ILE A 223 0.04 11.29 11.50
C ILE A 223 0.48 10.52 12.74
N ARG A 224 0.71 9.21 12.63
CA ARG A 224 1.10 8.37 13.77
C ARG A 224 2.25 7.40 13.43
N CYS A 225 3.31 7.47 14.22
CA CYS A 225 4.28 6.38 14.33
C CYS A 225 3.94 5.57 15.59
N VAL A 226 3.67 4.28 15.46
CA VAL A 226 3.40 3.41 16.62
C VAL A 226 4.71 2.91 17.22
N THR A 227 5.58 2.34 16.38
CA THR A 227 6.90 1.83 16.78
C THR A 227 7.90 2.13 15.68
N ALA A 228 8.98 2.83 16.01
CA ALA A 228 10.15 2.95 15.14
C ALA A 228 11.17 1.86 15.51
N ILE A 229 11.72 1.19 14.50
CA ILE A 229 12.75 0.15 14.67
C ILE A 229 14.05 0.58 13.99
N ASN A 230 15.15 -0.08 14.32
CA ASN A 230 16.45 0.15 13.71
C ASN A 230 16.81 -1.01 12.76
N HIS A 231 17.67 -0.76 11.78
CA HIS A 231 18.26 -1.80 10.96
C HIS A 231 19.31 -2.62 11.71
N GLN A 232 19.97 -2.05 12.72
CA GLN A 232 21.06 -2.70 13.45
C GLN A 232 20.57 -3.41 14.72
N SER A 233 20.87 -4.71 14.84
CA SER A 233 20.58 -5.53 16.03
C SER A 233 21.33 -5.10 17.30
N LEU A 234 22.46 -4.41 17.15
CA LEU A 234 23.37 -4.02 18.23
C LEU A 234 23.16 -2.59 18.75
N ASN A 235 22.32 -1.80 18.09
CA ASN A 235 22.13 -0.39 18.42
C ASN A 235 20.64 -0.11 18.62
N ARG A 236 20.16 -0.16 19.87
CA ARG A 236 18.78 0.16 20.23
C ARG A 236 18.66 1.67 20.45
N PRO A 237 18.10 2.48 19.53
CA PRO A 237 17.86 3.87 19.84
C PRO A 237 16.71 3.97 20.83
N ASN A 238 16.99 4.57 21.98
CA ASN A 238 15.98 5.28 22.75
C ASN A 238 15.54 6.48 21.91
N LEU A 239 14.37 6.41 21.30
CA LEU A 239 13.73 7.50 20.55
C LEU A 239 13.96 8.86 21.22
N ARG A 240 14.68 9.76 20.54
CA ARG A 240 14.51 11.21 20.69
C ARG A 240 14.33 11.76 19.29
N ASN A 241 13.19 12.40 19.07
CA ASN A 241 12.87 13.22 17.91
C ASN A 241 14.13 13.80 17.25
N THR A 242 14.43 13.39 16.02
CA THR A 242 15.41 14.09 15.19
C THR A 242 14.76 14.52 13.90
N PHE A 243 14.32 15.77 13.92
CA PHE A 243 14.32 16.63 12.76
C PHE A 243 15.73 16.58 12.11
N TYR A 244 15.79 16.22 10.83
CA TYR A 244 16.93 16.41 9.91
C TYR A 244 18.24 15.64 10.15
N PHE A 245 18.22 14.30 10.21
CA PHE A 245 19.42 13.52 9.83
C PHE A 245 19.05 12.33 8.93
N GLU A 246 19.39 12.42 7.64
CA GLU A 246 18.94 11.50 6.58
C GLU A 246 19.74 10.18 6.52
N ASN A 247 20.93 10.10 7.10
CA ASN A 247 21.87 8.99 6.87
C ASN A 247 21.85 7.86 7.91
N ASN A 248 21.06 7.97 8.98
CA ASN A 248 21.07 7.00 10.09
C ASN A 248 19.78 6.15 10.17
N GLY A 249 18.96 6.16 9.12
CA GLY A 249 17.68 5.43 9.10
C GLY A 249 16.58 5.98 10.00
N SER A 250 16.67 7.26 10.36
CA SER A 250 15.64 7.98 11.12
C SER A 250 14.43 8.31 10.27
N SER A 251 13.24 8.31 10.89
CA SER A 251 12.02 8.83 10.25
C SER A 251 12.00 10.36 10.28
N VAL A 252 11.60 10.98 9.17
CA VAL A 252 11.52 12.45 9.02
C VAL A 252 10.10 12.84 8.62
N ILE A 253 9.55 13.83 9.31
CA ILE A 253 8.27 14.44 8.96
C ILE A 253 8.54 15.90 8.57
N ASN A 254 8.29 16.22 7.31
CA ASN A 254 8.28 17.59 6.80
C ASN A 254 6.92 17.81 6.12
N SER A 255 5.89 18.07 6.94
CA SER A 255 4.49 18.03 6.51
C SER A 255 3.64 18.95 7.38
N ILE A 256 2.51 19.38 6.83
CA ILE A 256 1.56 20.26 7.51
C ILE A 256 0.47 19.39 8.14
N ILE A 257 0.26 19.57 9.44
CA ILE A 257 -0.84 18.96 10.18
C ILE A 257 -1.76 20.09 10.62
N ILE A 258 -3.03 20.02 10.22
CA ILE A 258 -4.06 20.97 10.64
C ILE A 258 -5.05 20.19 11.50
N GLY A 259 -5.03 20.44 12.81
CA GLY A 259 -6.00 19.85 13.74
C GLY A 259 -7.23 20.75 13.87
N ASP A 260 -8.41 20.14 13.96
CA ASP A 260 -9.60 20.70 14.58
C ASP A 260 -9.84 20.02 15.94
N THR A 261 -10.60 20.70 16.80
CA THR A 261 -10.93 20.29 18.18
C THR A 261 -12.05 19.28 18.23
#